data_AF-A0A379FD10-F1
#
_entry.id   AF-A0A379FD10-F1
#
_cell.length_a   1.000
_cell.length_b   1.000
_cell.length_c   1.000
_cell.angle_alpha   90.00
_cell.angle_beta   90.00
_cell.angle_gamma   90.00
#
_symmetry.space_group_name_H-M   'P 1'
#
loop_
_entity.id
_entity.type
_entity.pdbx_description
1 polymer ?
#
loop_
_entity_poly.entity_id
_entity_poly.type
_entity_poly.pdbx_seq_one_letter_code
_entity_poly.pdbx_strand_id
1 'polypeptide(L)' 'MNKQNKTEKVQLRTTEYLKGKLDKLSMQDGISKNSLINQAIAWYVQEREKRVA' A
#
# COMPACT_ATOMS: atom_id res chain seq x y z
N MET A 1 14.09 26.14 -2.53
CA MET A 1 14.11 24.96 -1.64
C MET A 1 12.83 24.17 -1.90
N ASN A 2 12.92 23.07 -2.65
CA ASN A 2 11.74 22.27 -3.04
C ASN A 2 11.06 21.72 -1.80
N LYS A 3 9.92 22.32 -1.41
CA LYS A 3 8.95 21.73 -0.48
C LYS A 3 8.21 20.61 -1.22
N GLN A 4 8.92 19.55 -1.62
CA GLN A 4 8.24 18.29 -1.87
C GLN A 4 7.71 17.86 -0.52
N ASN A 5 6.40 18.01 -0.31
CA ASN A 5 5.67 17.56 0.86
C ASN A 5 6.22 16.19 1.22
N LYS A 6 6.97 16.11 2.32
CA LYS A 6 7.44 14.83 2.87
C LYS A 6 6.16 14.10 3.25
N THR A 7 5.66 13.28 2.33
CA THR A 7 4.50 12.43 2.56
C THR A 7 4.86 11.64 3.82
N GLU A 8 4.13 11.88 4.91
CA GLU A 8 4.45 11.28 6.19
C GLU A 8 4.45 9.76 6.00
N LYS A 9 5.62 9.15 6.21
CA LYS A 9 5.79 7.70 6.03
C LYS A 9 5.30 7.03 7.30
N VAL A 10 4.17 6.33 7.21
CA VAL A 10 3.66 5.48 8.29
C VAL A 10 4.25 4.08 8.12
N GLN A 11 4.75 3.50 9.21
CA GLN A 11 5.16 2.09 9.24
C GLN A 11 3.96 1.22 9.57
N LEU A 12 3.50 0.45 8.58
CA LEU A 12 2.40 -0.49 8.76
C LEU A 12 2.93 -1.83 9.25
N ARG A 13 2.29 -2.38 10.29
CA ARG A 13 2.53 -3.74 10.75
C ARG A 13 1.62 -4.69 9.97
N THR A 14 2.21 -5.67 9.31
CA THR A 14 1.50 -6.75 8.61
C THR A 14 1.82 -8.09 9.24
N THR A 15 0.95 -9.08 9.06
CA THR A 15 1.23 -10.45 9.50
C THR A 15 2.35 -11.05 8.64
N GLU A 16 3.10 -12.02 9.18
CA GLU A 16 4.15 -12.71 8.41
C GLU A 16 3.60 -13.39 7.13
N TYR A 17 2.36 -13.87 7.18
CA TYR A 17 1.65 -14.36 6.00
C TYR A 17 1.53 -13.29 4.91
N LEU A 18 1.04 -12.09 5.26
CA LEU A 18 0.85 -11.00 4.31
C LEU A 18 2.19 -10.48 3.79
N LYS A 19 3.20 -10.38 4.65
CA LYS A 19 4.57 -10.02 4.25
C LYS A 19 5.11 -10.99 3.20
N GLY A 20 4.98 -12.30 3.41
CA GLY A 20 5.40 -13.30 2.43
C GLY A 20 4.64 -13.20 1.09
N LYS A 21 3.36 -12.80 1.11
CA LYS A 21 2.58 -12.57 -0.11
C LYS A 21 2.99 -11.30 -0.85
N LEU A 22 3.18 -10.20 -0.11
CA LEU A 22 3.63 -8.91 -0.67
C LEU A 22 5.02 -9.05 -1.31
N ASP A 23 5.90 -9.85 -0.71
CA ASP A 23 7.23 -10.11 -1.26
C ASP A 23 7.17 -10.81 -2.63
N LYS A 24 6.31 -11.83 -2.75
CA LYS A 24 6.11 -12.56 -4.01
C LYS A 24 5.52 -11.67 -5.10
N LEU A 25 4.47 -10.92 -4.75
CA LEU A 25 3.81 -10.00 -5.69
C LEU A 25 4.75 -8.87 -6.12
N SER A 26 5.52 -8.31 -5.18
CA SER A 26 6.52 -7.27 -5.46
C SER A 26 7.56 -7.74 -6.47
N MET A 27 8.02 -9.00 -6.35
CA MET A 27 8.95 -9.60 -7.30
C MET A 27 8.31 -9.88 -8.65
N GLN A 28 7.08 -10.41 -8.66
CA GLN A 28 6.36 -10.76 -9.88
C GLN A 28 6.02 -9.53 -10.72
N ASP A 29 5.55 -8.47 -10.08
CA ASP A 29 5.04 -7.27 -10.74
C ASP A 29 6.14 -6.23 -10.99
N GLY A 30 7.35 -6.44 -10.44
CA GLY A 30 8.46 -5.51 -10.57
C GLY A 30 8.25 -4.16 -9.85
N ILE A 31 7.31 -4.10 -8.90
CA ILE A 31 6.98 -2.87 -8.15
C ILE A 31 7.33 -3.01 -6.67
N SER A 32 7.58 -1.89 -6.01
CA SER A 32 7.92 -1.89 -4.58
C SER A 32 6.76 -2.37 -3.70
N LYS A 33 7.09 -3.04 -2.58
CA LYS A 33 6.13 -3.43 -1.55
C LYS A 33 5.27 -2.27 -1.06
N ASN A 34 5.88 -1.07 -0.90
CA ASN A 34 5.13 0.13 -0.52
C ASN A 34 4.08 0.53 -1.57
N SER A 35 4.39 0.39 -2.86
CA SER A 35 3.43 0.65 -3.94
C SER A 35 2.25 -0.31 -3.85
N LEU A 36 2.50 -1.61 -3.67
CA LEU A 36 1.45 -2.62 -3.47
C LEU A 36 0.56 -2.30 -2.27
N ILE A 37 1.16 -1.97 -1.13
CA ILE A 37 0.42 -1.65 0.10
C ILE A 37 -0.45 -0.40 -0.13
N ASN A 38 0.10 0.64 -0.73
CA ASN A 38 -0.65 1.86 -1.03
C ASN A 38 -1.81 1.60 -1.98
N GLN A 39 -1.61 0.79 -3.02
CA GLN A 39 -2.67 0.38 -3.95
C GLN A 39 -3.77 -0.42 -3.25
N ALA A 40 -3.40 -1.37 -2.37
CA ALA A 40 -4.36 -2.15 -1.61
C ALA A 40 -5.20 -1.28 -0.66
N ILE A 41 -4.58 -0.30 0.01
CA ILE A 41 -5.28 0.65 0.87
C ILE A 41 -6.21 1.53 0.04
N ALA A 42 -5.74 2.08 -1.09
CA ALA A 42 -6.56 2.90 -1.97
C ALA A 42 -7.80 2.15 -2.47
N TRP A 43 -7.63 0.89 -2.88
CA TRP A 43 -8.75 0.03 -3.27
C TRP A 43 -9.73 -0.18 -2.12
N TYR A 44 -9.26 -0.50 -0.91
CA TYR A 44 -10.12 -0.66 0.25
C TYR A 44 -10.94 0.60 0.55
N VAL A 45 -10.31 1.78 0.50
CA VAL A 45 -11.00 3.07 0.73
C VAL A 45 -12.08 3.28 -0.33
N GLN A 46 -11.76 3.11 -1.61
CA GLN A 46 -12.74 3.24 -2.71
C GLN A 46 -13.93 2.29 -2.54
N GLU A 47 -13.69 1.04 -2.16
CA GLU A 47 -14.75 0.06 -1.93
C GLU A 47 -15.62 0.42 -0.72
N ARG A 48 -15.05 1.07 0.30
CA ARG A 48 -15.81 1.57 1.46
C ARG A 48 -16.66 2.77 1.09
N GLU A 49 -16.13 3.70 0.31
CA GLU A 49 -16.87 4.88 -0.18
C GLU A 49 -18.10 4.46 -1.00
N LYS A 50 -17.97 3.47 -1.89
CA LYS A 50 -19.09 2.91 -2.66
C LYS A 50 -20.20 2.28 -1.83
N ARG A 51 -19.90 1.81 -0.61
CA ARG A 51 -20.87 1.14 0.28
C ARG A 51 -21.60 2.11 1.21
N VAL A 52 -21.06 3.30 1.38
CA VAL A 52 -21.61 4.33 2.28
C VAL A 52 -22.43 5.37 1.49
N ALA A 53 -22.19 5.50 0.18
CA ALA A 53 -23.03 6.23 -0.77
C ALA A 53 -24.25 5.43 -1.21
#